data_AF-A0A2E3SDR8-F1
#
_entry.id   AF-A0A2E3SDR8-F1
#
_cell.length_a   1.000
_cell.length_b   1.000
_cell.length_c   1.000
_cell.angle_alpha   90.00
_cell.angle_beta   90.00
_cell.angle_gamma   90.00
#
_symmetry.space_group_name_H-M   'P 1'
#
loop_
_entity.id
_entity.type
_entity.pdbx_description
1 polymer ?
#
loop_
_entity_poly.entity_id
_entity_poly.type
_entity_poly.pdbx_seq_one_letter_code
_entity_poly.pdbx_strand_id
1 'polypeptide(L)'
;MKKILCTIGILAILVSVACEDRDDNLMAPQVRIQNLSDFDFVRVQVRNDSIVYENVAAGGFSDYLEYEIAYQQDAIAVETDSTQFSFMPDSLSDPLPLGLYTYQLDISENGELELTFKVD
;
A
#
# COMPACT_ATOMS: atom_id res chain seq x y z
N MET A 1 -33.67 -42.75 19.90
CA MET A 1 -34.46 -41.49 19.85
C MET A 1 -34.16 -40.65 21.09
N LYS A 2 -33.34 -39.61 20.96
CA LYS A 2 -33.41 -38.41 21.80
C LYS A 2 -32.54 -37.34 21.14
N LYS A 3 -33.23 -36.34 20.61
CA LYS A 3 -32.72 -35.15 19.96
C LYS A 3 -32.10 -34.26 21.03
N ILE A 4 -30.86 -33.81 20.86
CA ILE A 4 -30.40 -32.56 21.47
C ILE A 4 -29.68 -31.78 20.37
N LEU A 5 -30.52 -31.08 19.62
CA LEU A 5 -30.22 -29.93 18.79
C LEU A 5 -30.12 -28.74 19.75
N CYS A 6 -28.97 -28.07 19.87
CA CYS A 6 -28.84 -26.68 20.37
C CYS A 6 -27.37 -26.28 20.52
N THR A 7 -26.77 -25.74 19.45
CA THR A 7 -25.73 -24.71 19.61
C THR A 7 -25.77 -23.76 18.40
N ILE A 8 -26.81 -22.94 18.36
CA ILE A 8 -26.81 -21.68 17.63
C ILE A 8 -26.05 -20.67 18.50
N GLY A 9 -25.14 -19.94 17.89
CA GLY A 9 -24.93 -18.54 18.23
C GLY A 9 -23.56 -18.17 18.76
N ILE A 10 -23.11 -17.02 18.25
CA ILE A 10 -22.06 -16.14 18.76
C ILE A 10 -20.66 -16.42 18.22
N LEU A 11 -20.39 -15.89 17.02
CA LEU A 11 -19.24 -14.98 16.85
C LEU A 11 -19.41 -14.05 15.64
N ALA A 12 -20.49 -13.27 15.64
CA ALA A 12 -20.54 -12.03 14.86
C ALA A 12 -19.92 -10.93 15.73
N ILE A 13 -18.60 -10.93 15.86
CA ILE A 13 -17.88 -9.82 16.51
C ILE A 13 -17.47 -8.85 15.41
N LEU A 14 -18.27 -7.79 15.32
CA LEU A 14 -17.85 -6.39 15.28
C LEU A 14 -16.53 -6.12 14.55
N VAL A 15 -16.64 -5.78 13.27
CA VAL A 15 -15.70 -4.82 12.65
C VAL A 15 -16.54 -3.75 11.95
N SER A 16 -17.32 -3.01 12.74
CA SER A 16 -17.78 -1.67 12.36
C SER A 16 -16.68 -0.70 12.75
N VAL A 17 -15.59 -0.66 11.98
CA VAL A 17 -14.70 0.49 12.01
C VAL A 17 -15.47 1.60 11.32
N ALA A 18 -15.69 2.69 12.04
CA ALA A 18 -16.43 3.85 11.61
C ALA A 18 -15.89 4.39 10.27
N CYS A 19 -16.79 4.83 9.40
CA CYS A 19 -16.46 5.82 8.37
C CYS A 19 -16.21 7.16 9.08
N GLU A 20 -15.05 7.36 9.68
CA GLU A 20 -14.46 8.70 9.65
C GLU A 20 -13.93 8.90 8.23
N ASP A 21 -14.22 10.06 7.62
CA ASP A 21 -13.52 10.40 6.38
C ASP A 21 -12.04 10.47 6.72
N ARG A 22 -11.22 9.76 5.96
CA ARG A 22 -9.83 9.46 6.36
C ARG A 22 -8.96 10.71 6.34
N ASP A 23 -9.45 11.79 5.72
CA ASP A 23 -8.74 13.04 5.52
C ASP A 23 -9.00 14.12 6.59
N ASP A 24 -10.01 13.95 7.45
CA ASP A 24 -10.49 14.98 8.39
C ASP A 24 -9.46 15.43 9.44
N ASN A 25 -8.38 14.66 9.69
CA ASN A 25 -7.36 14.96 10.71
C ASN A 25 -5.90 14.71 10.26
N LEU A 26 -5.61 14.79 8.95
CA LEU A 26 -4.24 14.56 8.45
C LEU A 26 -3.27 15.65 8.89
N MET A 27 -2.17 15.26 9.53
CA MET A 27 -1.09 16.17 9.95
C MET A 27 0.12 16.17 9.00
N ALA A 28 0.18 15.19 8.10
CA ALA A 28 1.21 15.01 7.09
C ALA A 28 0.63 14.27 5.87
N PRO A 29 1.27 14.37 4.68
CA PRO A 29 0.90 13.53 3.55
C PRO A 29 1.06 12.06 3.91
N GLN A 30 0.11 11.23 3.50
CA GLN A 30 0.22 9.79 3.67
C GLN A 30 0.17 9.09 2.32
N VAL A 31 1.05 8.12 2.16
CA VAL A 31 1.16 7.34 0.92
C VAL A 31 0.97 5.87 1.27
N ARG A 32 0.28 5.14 0.39
CA ARG A 32 0.25 3.68 0.40
C ARG A 32 0.75 3.13 -0.92
N ILE A 33 1.09 1.85 -0.92
CA ILE A 33 1.40 1.08 -2.13
C ILE A 33 0.16 0.33 -2.57
N GLN A 34 -0.11 0.36 -3.88
CA GLN A 34 -0.96 -0.62 -4.54
C GLN A 34 -0.08 -1.49 -5.43
N ASN A 35 -0.14 -2.80 -5.22
CA ASN A 35 0.53 -3.77 -6.08
C ASN A 35 -0.43 -4.18 -7.19
N LEU A 36 -0.15 -3.78 -8.43
CA LEU A 36 -0.94 -4.16 -9.60
C LEU A 36 -0.38 -5.40 -10.33
N SER A 37 0.78 -5.89 -9.90
CA SER A 37 1.43 -7.04 -10.50
C SER A 37 0.84 -8.37 -10.02
N ASP A 38 1.25 -9.46 -10.67
CA ASP A 38 0.91 -10.84 -10.30
C ASP A 38 1.84 -11.43 -9.22
N PHE A 39 2.79 -10.66 -8.69
CA PHE A 39 3.75 -11.12 -7.68
C PHE A 39 3.47 -10.50 -6.33
N ASP A 40 3.64 -11.27 -5.25
CA ASP A 40 3.64 -10.70 -3.90
C ASP A 40 4.89 -9.86 -3.68
N PHE A 41 4.71 -8.64 -3.16
CA PHE A 41 5.83 -7.81 -2.74
C PHE A 41 6.12 -8.10 -1.27
N VAL A 42 7.25 -8.76 -1.02
CA VAL A 42 7.74 -9.05 0.34
C VAL A 42 8.08 -7.74 1.04
N ARG A 43 8.77 -6.84 0.32
CA ARG A 43 9.20 -5.54 0.83
C ARG A 43 9.19 -4.50 -0.29
N VAL A 44 8.63 -3.33 -0.01
CA VAL A 44 8.72 -2.14 -0.86
C VAL A 44 9.41 -1.04 -0.05
N GLN A 45 10.56 -0.60 -0.53
CA GLN A 45 11.39 0.40 0.12
C GLN A 45 11.36 1.68 -0.71
N VAL A 46 11.02 2.80 -0.06
CA VAL A 46 11.01 4.12 -0.68
C VAL A 46 12.14 4.96 -0.08
N ARG A 47 12.89 5.67 -0.93
CA ARG A 47 13.99 6.58 -0.53
C ARG A 47 15.05 5.89 0.35
N ASN A 48 15.71 4.86 -0.19
CA ASN A 48 16.84 4.16 0.42
C ASN A 48 16.67 3.94 1.95
N ASP A 49 15.60 3.24 2.35
CA ASP A 49 15.31 2.75 3.72
C ASP A 49 14.60 3.72 4.66
N SER A 50 14.08 4.85 4.17
CA SER A 50 13.35 5.78 5.04
C SER A 50 11.90 5.33 5.29
N ILE A 51 11.25 4.72 4.30
CA ILE A 51 9.88 4.22 4.40
C ILE A 51 9.84 2.80 3.82
N VAL A 52 9.25 1.87 4.57
CA VAL A 52 9.18 0.45 4.21
C VAL A 52 7.76 -0.05 4.36
N TYR A 53 7.25 -0.66 3.31
CA TYR A 53 6.01 -1.43 3.31
C TYR A 53 6.35 -2.91 3.21
N GLU A 54 5.63 -3.77 3.92
CA GLU A 54 5.88 -5.21 3.94
C GLU A 54 4.63 -5.98 3.53
N ASN A 55 4.84 -7.11 2.85
CA ASN A 55 3.78 -8.07 2.50
C ASN A 55 2.60 -7.45 1.73
N VAL A 56 2.88 -6.73 0.65
CA VAL A 56 1.85 -6.19 -0.24
C VAL A 56 1.48 -7.25 -1.27
N ALA A 57 0.38 -7.96 -1.01
CA ALA A 57 -0.10 -9.04 -1.87
C ALA A 57 -0.36 -8.59 -3.32
N ALA A 58 -0.23 -9.51 -4.28
CA ALA A 58 -0.60 -9.30 -5.67
C ALA A 58 -2.03 -8.74 -5.80
N GLY A 59 -2.21 -7.66 -6.57
CA GLY A 59 -3.48 -6.94 -6.68
C GLY A 59 -3.93 -6.16 -5.43
N GLY A 60 -3.14 -6.18 -4.35
CA GLY A 60 -3.48 -5.67 -3.04
C GLY A 60 -3.03 -4.24 -2.76
N PHE A 61 -3.33 -3.77 -1.54
CA PHE A 61 -2.91 -2.48 -1.02
C PHE A 61 -2.16 -2.68 0.30
N SER A 62 -1.16 -1.85 0.56
CA SER A 62 -0.63 -1.66 1.89
C SER A 62 -1.53 -0.73 2.72
N ASP A 63 -1.25 -0.66 4.02
CA ASP A 63 -1.68 0.47 4.83
C ASP A 63 -0.98 1.76 4.37
N TYR A 64 -1.57 2.91 4.72
CA TYR A 64 -0.90 4.20 4.55
C TYR A 64 0.20 4.36 5.58
N LEU A 65 1.31 4.95 5.14
CA LEU A 65 2.37 5.43 6.01
C LEU A 65 2.46 6.95 5.89
N GLU A 66 2.77 7.60 7.01
CA GLU A 66 2.97 9.05 7.09
C GLU A 66 4.34 9.45 6.55
N TYR A 67 4.40 10.53 5.77
CA TYR A 67 5.61 11.06 5.18
C TYR A 67 5.87 12.47 5.73
N GLU A 68 7.09 12.74 6.16
CA GLU A 68 7.51 14.13 6.46
C GLU A 68 7.45 14.99 5.18
N ILE A 69 7.90 14.42 4.06
CA ILE A 69 7.83 15.02 2.72
C ILE A 69 7.56 13.89 1.71
N ALA A 70 6.49 14.03 0.93
CA ALA A 70 6.13 13.12 -0.16
C ALA A 70 6.19 13.83 -1.52
N TYR A 71 6.39 13.04 -2.58
CA TYR A 71 6.48 13.51 -3.96
C TYR A 71 5.55 12.68 -4.86
N GLN A 72 5.28 13.14 -6.08
CA GLN A 72 4.51 12.32 -7.03
C GLN A 72 5.23 11.02 -7.42
N GLN A 73 6.56 11.06 -7.44
CA GLN A 73 7.41 9.90 -7.70
C GLN A 73 8.61 9.96 -6.74
N ASP A 74 9.10 8.79 -6.34
CA ASP A 74 10.27 8.66 -5.47
C ASP A 74 11.08 7.43 -5.91
N ALA A 75 12.31 7.29 -5.42
CA ALA A 75 13.12 6.10 -5.69
C ALA A 75 12.54 4.90 -4.93
N ILE A 76 12.28 3.80 -5.64
CA ILE A 76 11.64 2.61 -5.07
C ILE A 76 12.46 1.37 -5.40
N ALA A 77 12.62 0.50 -4.41
CA ALA A 77 13.07 -0.87 -4.58
C ALA A 77 11.98 -1.83 -4.09
N VAL A 78 11.66 -2.83 -4.90
CA VAL A 78 10.68 -3.88 -4.60
C VAL A 78 11.39 -5.21 -4.54
N GLU A 79 11.26 -5.90 -3.42
CA GLU A 79 11.69 -7.28 -3.23
C GLU A 79 10.49 -8.21 -3.32
N THR A 80 10.61 -9.23 -4.18
CA THR A 80 9.69 -10.36 -4.27
C THR A 80 10.42 -11.62 -3.80
N ASP A 81 9.71 -12.74 -3.66
CA ASP A 81 10.32 -14.04 -3.29
C ASP A 81 11.43 -14.51 -4.24
N SER A 82 11.43 -14.03 -5.49
CA SER A 82 12.29 -14.56 -6.56
C SER A 82 13.34 -13.58 -7.07
N THR A 83 13.09 -12.27 -6.95
CA THR A 83 13.93 -11.24 -7.55
C THR A 83 13.62 -9.86 -6.96
N GLN A 84 14.47 -8.90 -7.29
CA GLN A 84 14.32 -7.49 -6.93
C GLN A 84 14.11 -6.63 -8.18
N PHE A 85 13.29 -5.59 -8.05
CA PHE A 85 13.04 -4.57 -9.06
C PHE A 85 13.28 -3.18 -8.48
N SER A 86 13.57 -2.20 -9.34
CA SER A 86 13.78 -0.83 -8.90
C SER A 86 13.22 0.18 -9.89
N PHE A 87 12.71 1.28 -9.37
CA PHE A 87 12.28 2.45 -10.11
C PHE A 87 13.05 3.67 -9.62
N MET A 88 13.57 4.46 -10.55
CA MET A 88 14.26 5.72 -10.26
C MET A 88 13.61 6.83 -11.10
N PRO A 89 13.07 7.90 -10.48
CA PRO A 89 12.51 9.00 -11.25
C PRO A 89 13.62 9.84 -11.88
N ASP A 90 13.37 10.34 -13.11
CA ASP A 90 14.30 11.25 -13.79
C ASP A 90 14.38 12.63 -13.12
N SER A 91 13.30 13.05 -12.45
CA SER A 91 13.21 14.30 -11.71
C SER A 91 12.18 14.20 -10.60
N LEU A 92 12.29 15.04 -9.57
CA LEU A 92 11.32 15.14 -8.49
C LEU A 92 10.36 16.32 -8.73
N SER A 93 9.10 16.12 -8.36
CA SER A 93 8.10 17.19 -8.33
C SER A 93 8.34 18.14 -7.15
N ASP A 94 7.54 19.19 -7.06
CA ASP A 94 7.35 19.89 -5.79
C ASP A 94 6.76 18.93 -4.73
N PRO A 95 7.00 19.18 -3.43
CA PRO A 95 6.38 18.41 -2.35
C PRO A 95 4.86 18.36 -2.45
N LEU A 96 4.30 17.20 -2.15
CA LEU A 96 2.85 17.01 -2.07
C LEU A 96 2.27 17.76 -0.86
N PRO A 97 1.06 18.34 -0.99
CA PRO A 97 0.33 18.89 0.15
C PRO A 97 -0.16 17.76 1.07
N LEU A 98 -0.85 18.13 2.15
CA LEU A 98 -1.57 17.17 2.98
C LEU A 98 -2.62 16.44 2.14
N GLY A 99 -2.68 15.11 2.28
CA GLY A 99 -3.61 14.28 1.53
C GLY A 99 -3.26 12.80 1.60
N LEU A 100 -4.14 11.99 1.03
CA LEU A 100 -3.96 10.55 0.86
C LEU A 100 -3.58 10.26 -0.60
N TYR A 101 -2.51 9.50 -0.77
CA TYR A 101 -1.96 9.21 -2.09
C TYR A 101 -1.66 7.71 -2.23
N THR A 102 -1.64 7.26 -3.48
CA THR A 102 -1.30 5.88 -3.82
C THR A 102 -0.18 5.87 -4.86
N TYR A 103 0.90 5.14 -4.57
CA TYR A 103 1.84 4.68 -5.58
C TYR A 103 1.36 3.32 -6.08
N GLN A 104 0.83 3.32 -7.30
CA GLN A 104 0.49 2.09 -8.01
C GLN A 104 1.76 1.57 -8.67
N LEU A 105 2.17 0.37 -8.26
CA LEU A 105 3.38 -0.28 -8.75
C LEU A 105 2.99 -1.50 -9.57
N ASP A 106 3.58 -1.62 -10.76
CA ASP A 106 3.42 -2.76 -11.64
C ASP A 106 4.76 -3.21 -12.21
N ILE A 107 4.85 -4.46 -12.64
CA ILE A 107 6.03 -5.02 -13.29
C ILE A 107 5.66 -5.29 -14.75
N SER A 108 6.26 -4.54 -15.67
CA SER A 108 5.97 -4.67 -17.10
C SER A 108 6.40 -6.03 -17.65
N GLU A 109 5.91 -6.39 -18.85
CA GLU A 109 6.29 -7.64 -19.52
C GLU A 109 7.82 -7.77 -19.75
N ASN A 110 8.54 -6.65 -19.75
CA ASN A 110 10.00 -6.60 -19.89
C ASN A 110 10.75 -6.75 -18.55
N GLY A 111 10.03 -6.84 -17.43
CA GLY A 111 10.59 -6.92 -16.09
C GLY A 111 11.03 -5.57 -15.52
N GLU A 112 10.44 -4.47 -15.98
CA GLU A 112 10.69 -3.12 -15.44
C GLU A 112 9.64 -2.75 -14.40
N LEU A 113 10.05 -2.12 -13.30
CA LEU A 113 9.13 -1.58 -12.31
C LEU A 113 8.58 -0.23 -12.79
N GLU A 114 7.26 -0.15 -12.90
CA GLU A 114 6.55 1.07 -13.29
C GLU A 114 5.82 1.67 -12.09
N LEU A 115 5.84 2.99 -11.96
CA LEU A 115 5.09 3.73 -10.94
C LEU A 115 4.06 4.65 -11.59
N THR A 116 2.81 4.53 -11.15
CA THR A 116 1.73 5.48 -11.43
C THR A 116 1.25 6.14 -10.14
N PHE A 117 1.27 7.47 -10.11
CA PHE A 117 0.77 8.26 -8.99
C PHE A 117 -0.75 8.47 -9.05
N LYS A 118 -1.43 8.33 -7.92
CA LYS A 118 -2.86 8.65 -7.75
C LYS A 118 -3.11 9.48 -6.49
N VAL A 119 -4.06 10.40 -6.59
CA VAL A 119 -4.70 11.07 -5.46
C VAL A 119 -5.96 10.28 -5.14
N ASP A 120 -6.17 9.97 -3.87
CA ASP A 120 -7.32 9.19 -3.39
C ASP A 120 -8.51 10.08 -3.02
#